data_AF-A0A836UD73-F1
#
_entry.id   AF-A0A836UD73-F1
#
_cell.length_a   1.000
_cell.length_b   1.000
_cell.length_c   1.000
_cell.angle_alpha   90.00
_cell.angle_beta   90.00
_cell.angle_gamma   90.00
#
_symmetry.space_group_name_H-M   'P 1'
#
loop_
_entity.id
_entity.type
_entity.pdbx_description
1 polymer ?
#
loop_
_entity_poly.entity_id
_entity_poly.type
_entity_poly.pdbx_seq_one_letter_code
_entity_poly.pdbx_strand_id
1 'polypeptide(L)'
;MTEPNTERIVEYDLETVVAGAATGEHLTAGEGDTLRFMRTQHVRFVVEEHQPNAALAKIEVITIGDNPVLGSVERGGGVRGGTDKGNLLGLVDGDKNTVWTISGTADWIDSGHWFEIDLGATYWIDQAYYHLRNFRGDIPGNFELTTSDGSEAIGLTQNRIRSPFDFLHLSTIDNTFTPPRAVFDLNFSSRKARYLFLRRINVPECSQCLLTTFTDLYLFGQGYVADAVMESDFIDLGGTKSIRRLSWDADLPPGTFIEIRSQTGDTFLIERKFYSKSGVDISEAQWNKLPSSQKQDIVEIQRRGSDWSGWSTVYSIQDEVFLSPSPRRFAQLQVRLGNDDPDVAPLLRNIVLHFDNALISGGVQSRILPREAAFDSLQNFTYVIKPTFRFGDRGFDRVVIQVPDQVGDVEISVGGDPVVPLAVEMIDDSLRIDLPELIQRDSVEVMFQMRIQQNATAFNGWVSVVGDPLQQGIRPEDQHSTTVFVP
;
A
#
# COMPACT_ATOMS: atom_id res chain seq x y z
N MET A 1 -67.02 -4.76 3.57
CA MET A 1 -65.91 -3.81 3.42
C MET A 1 -64.79 -4.31 4.30
N THR A 2 -63.74 -4.88 3.71
CA THR A 2 -62.50 -5.20 4.42
C THR A 2 -61.67 -3.93 4.47
N GLU A 3 -61.30 -3.48 5.66
CA GLU A 3 -60.38 -2.34 5.82
C GLU A 3 -59.05 -2.65 5.11
N PRO A 4 -58.39 -1.65 4.49
CA PRO A 4 -57.08 -1.87 3.91
C PRO A 4 -56.10 -2.30 5.00
N ASN A 5 -55.31 -3.33 4.72
CA ASN A 5 -54.23 -3.72 5.60
C ASN A 5 -53.24 -2.56 5.73
N THR A 6 -53.07 -2.01 6.93
CA THR A 6 -52.20 -0.83 7.13
C THR A 6 -50.72 -1.19 7.07
N GLU A 7 -50.36 -2.44 7.43
CA GLU A 7 -49.01 -3.00 7.30
C GLU A 7 -49.04 -4.54 7.49
N ARG A 8 -48.31 -5.28 6.65
CA ARG A 8 -48.04 -6.72 6.88
C ARG A 8 -46.58 -7.00 6.57
N ILE A 9 -45.85 -7.45 7.58
CA ILE A 9 -44.48 -7.94 7.46
C ILE A 9 -44.54 -9.47 7.38
N VAL A 10 -43.75 -10.06 6.47
CA VAL A 10 -43.56 -11.50 6.36
C VAL A 10 -42.07 -11.76 6.46
N GLU A 11 -41.67 -12.50 7.48
CA GLU A 11 -40.27 -12.81 7.77
C GLU A 11 -40.01 -14.29 7.47
N TYR A 12 -38.82 -14.56 6.92
CA TYR A 12 -38.34 -15.89 6.62
C TYR A 12 -36.94 -16.04 7.22
N ASP A 13 -36.79 -16.93 8.19
CA ASP A 13 -35.48 -17.32 8.67
C ASP A 13 -34.84 -18.27 7.66
N LEU A 14 -33.66 -17.90 7.21
CA LEU A 14 -32.87 -18.69 6.30
C LEU A 14 -31.85 -19.49 7.09
N GLU A 15 -31.91 -20.82 7.00
CA GLU A 15 -31.05 -21.71 7.79
C GLU A 15 -30.35 -22.74 6.90
N THR A 16 -29.15 -23.16 7.31
CA THR A 16 -28.42 -24.24 6.63
C THR A 16 -28.16 -25.35 7.62
N VAL A 17 -28.77 -26.52 7.39
CA VAL A 17 -28.42 -27.75 8.10
C VAL A 17 -27.05 -28.22 7.62
N VAL A 18 -26.15 -28.38 8.56
CA VAL A 18 -24.74 -28.66 8.33
C VAL A 18 -24.35 -29.99 8.99
N ALA A 19 -25.03 -31.05 8.57
CA ALA A 19 -24.75 -32.41 9.01
C ALA A 19 -23.35 -32.89 8.57
N GLY A 20 -22.64 -33.58 9.45
CA GLY A 20 -21.33 -34.16 9.17
C GLY A 20 -20.50 -34.38 10.44
N ALA A 21 -19.50 -35.25 10.36
CA ALA A 21 -18.65 -35.62 11.49
C ALA A 21 -17.26 -34.96 11.47
N ALA A 22 -17.06 -33.94 10.62
CA ALA A 22 -15.80 -33.21 10.51
C ALA A 22 -15.41 -32.59 11.85
N THR A 23 -14.10 -32.48 12.09
CA THR A 23 -13.54 -31.86 13.30
C THR A 23 -12.56 -30.74 12.93
N GLY A 24 -12.38 -29.78 13.82
CA GLY A 24 -11.41 -28.70 13.67
C GLY A 24 -11.45 -27.74 14.86
N GLU A 25 -10.33 -27.06 15.12
CA GLU A 25 -10.13 -26.21 16.31
C GLU A 25 -11.19 -25.11 16.44
N HIS A 26 -11.62 -24.53 15.31
CA HIS A 26 -12.60 -23.46 15.26
C HIS A 26 -13.90 -23.84 14.53
N LEU A 27 -14.04 -25.10 14.12
CA LEU A 27 -15.20 -25.56 13.35
C LEU A 27 -16.46 -25.52 14.22
N THR A 28 -17.45 -24.73 13.81
CA THR A 28 -18.77 -24.70 14.46
C THR A 28 -19.77 -25.56 13.72
N ALA A 29 -20.64 -26.19 14.50
CA ALA A 29 -21.79 -26.92 13.98
C ALA A 29 -23.05 -26.05 13.86
N GLY A 30 -23.07 -24.88 14.49
CA GLY A 30 -24.32 -24.18 14.80
C GLY A 30 -25.12 -24.87 15.90
N GLU A 31 -26.29 -24.33 16.25
CA GLU A 31 -27.17 -24.94 17.24
C GLU A 31 -27.89 -26.14 16.61
N GLY A 32 -27.71 -27.34 17.14
CA GLY A 32 -28.33 -28.56 16.57
C GLY A 32 -27.94 -28.83 15.11
N ASP A 33 -26.67 -28.63 14.76
CA ASP A 33 -26.14 -28.77 13.39
C ASP A 33 -26.80 -27.82 12.37
N THR A 34 -27.25 -26.64 12.82
CA THR A 34 -27.93 -25.66 11.96
C THR A 34 -27.31 -24.27 12.09
N LEU A 35 -26.85 -23.73 10.96
CA LEU A 35 -26.43 -22.33 10.83
C LEU A 35 -27.66 -21.44 10.65
N ARG A 36 -27.68 -20.29 11.32
CA ARG A 36 -28.78 -19.30 11.27
C ARG A 36 -28.71 -18.39 10.02
N PHE A 37 -28.15 -18.90 8.93
CA PHE A 37 -28.11 -18.24 7.64
C PHE A 37 -28.13 -19.27 6.51
N MET A 38 -28.58 -18.87 5.33
CA MET A 38 -28.50 -19.64 4.08
C MET A 38 -27.81 -18.83 3.00
N ARG A 39 -26.85 -19.45 2.31
CA ARG A 39 -26.25 -18.87 1.10
C ARG A 39 -27.33 -18.62 0.06
N THR A 40 -27.47 -17.36 -0.33
CA THR A 40 -28.53 -16.90 -1.24
C THR A 40 -27.94 -16.02 -2.33
N GLN A 41 -28.11 -16.44 -3.59
CA GLN A 41 -27.63 -15.67 -4.76
C GLN A 41 -28.72 -14.78 -5.36
N HIS A 42 -29.99 -15.22 -5.28
CA HIS A 42 -31.12 -14.51 -5.87
C HIS A 42 -32.32 -14.59 -4.92
N VAL A 43 -32.96 -13.45 -4.68
CA VAL A 43 -34.27 -13.37 -4.02
C VAL A 43 -35.29 -12.99 -5.09
N ARG A 44 -36.27 -13.86 -5.32
CA ARG A 44 -37.32 -13.63 -6.32
C ARG A 44 -38.66 -13.43 -5.63
N PHE A 45 -39.21 -12.23 -5.75
CA PHE A 45 -40.59 -11.95 -5.40
C PHE A 45 -41.49 -12.16 -6.62
N VAL A 46 -42.57 -12.94 -6.46
CA VAL A 46 -43.53 -13.23 -7.53
C VAL A 46 -44.93 -12.90 -7.02
N VAL A 47 -45.63 -12.02 -7.74
CA VAL A 47 -47.04 -11.72 -7.49
C VAL A 47 -47.88 -12.77 -8.21
N GLU A 48 -48.57 -13.63 -7.46
CA GLU A 48 -49.44 -14.67 -8.03
C GLU A 48 -50.78 -14.11 -8.53
N GLU A 49 -51.32 -13.09 -7.86
CA GLU A 49 -52.56 -12.42 -8.24
C GLU A 49 -52.46 -10.90 -8.01
N HIS A 50 -52.90 -10.13 -9.00
CA HIS A 50 -52.92 -8.68 -8.90
C HIS A 50 -54.18 -8.19 -8.18
N GLN A 51 -54.01 -7.55 -7.02
CA GLN A 51 -55.09 -6.84 -6.34
C GLN A 51 -54.92 -5.32 -6.50
N PRO A 52 -55.96 -4.57 -6.91
CA PRO A 52 -55.84 -3.13 -7.22
C PRO A 52 -55.28 -2.24 -6.10
N ASN A 53 -55.39 -2.67 -4.85
CA ASN A 53 -54.94 -1.92 -3.68
C ASN A 53 -53.72 -2.55 -2.99
N ALA A 54 -53.11 -3.58 -3.57
CA ALA A 54 -51.90 -4.19 -3.02
C ALA A 54 -50.66 -3.43 -3.48
N ALA A 55 -49.74 -3.14 -2.55
CA ALA A 55 -48.46 -2.54 -2.84
C ALA A 55 -47.36 -3.26 -2.04
N LEU A 56 -46.18 -3.40 -2.65
CA LEU A 56 -44.97 -3.86 -1.96
C LEU A 56 -44.16 -2.63 -1.56
N ALA A 57 -43.94 -2.44 -0.26
CA ALA A 57 -43.19 -1.28 0.25
C ALA A 57 -41.68 -1.51 0.20
N LYS A 58 -41.19 -2.64 0.73
CA LYS A 58 -39.77 -2.97 0.86
C LYS A 58 -39.59 -4.49 0.84
N ILE A 59 -38.47 -4.94 0.26
CA ILE A 59 -37.88 -6.25 0.54
C ILE A 59 -36.54 -5.97 1.21
N GLU A 60 -36.31 -6.59 2.35
CA GLU A 60 -35.07 -6.48 3.10
C GLU A 60 -34.42 -7.85 3.21
N VAL A 61 -33.12 -7.91 2.94
CA VAL A 61 -32.30 -9.11 3.10
C VAL A 61 -31.23 -8.79 4.12
N ILE A 62 -31.31 -9.43 5.28
CA ILE A 62 -30.33 -9.27 6.35
C ILE A 62 -29.23 -10.30 6.09
N THR A 63 -28.00 -9.84 5.94
CA THR A 63 -26.82 -10.70 5.78
C THR A 63 -26.04 -10.80 7.08
N ILE A 64 -25.18 -11.81 7.17
CA ILE A 64 -24.27 -11.98 8.33
C ILE A 64 -23.18 -10.91 8.42
N GLY A 65 -22.97 -10.16 7.33
CA GLY A 65 -21.97 -9.12 7.22
C GLY A 65 -21.46 -8.97 5.78
N ASP A 66 -20.53 -8.05 5.60
CA ASP A 66 -19.79 -7.90 4.35
C ASP A 66 -18.67 -8.92 4.28
N ASN A 67 -18.42 -9.45 3.08
CA ASN A 67 -17.35 -10.40 2.83
C ASN A 67 -16.17 -9.70 2.12
N PRO A 68 -15.02 -9.46 2.79
CA PRO A 68 -13.86 -8.82 2.19
C PRO A 68 -13.12 -9.72 1.19
N VAL A 69 -13.54 -10.96 0.98
CA VAL A 69 -13.05 -11.77 -0.14
C VAL A 69 -13.62 -11.25 -1.46
N LEU A 70 -14.88 -10.77 -1.46
CA LEU A 70 -15.50 -10.13 -2.62
C LEU A 70 -14.87 -8.76 -2.87
N GLY A 71 -14.58 -8.45 -4.13
CA GLY A 71 -13.97 -7.18 -4.48
C GLY A 71 -12.46 -7.12 -4.19
N SER A 72 -11.83 -8.23 -3.80
CA SER A 72 -10.42 -8.26 -3.39
C SER A 72 -9.49 -7.83 -4.52
N VAL A 73 -9.78 -8.24 -5.76
CA VAL A 73 -8.99 -7.87 -6.95
C VAL A 73 -9.12 -6.38 -7.25
N GLU A 74 -10.33 -5.84 -7.18
CA GLU A 74 -10.63 -4.42 -7.44
C GLU A 74 -9.95 -3.50 -6.43
N ARG A 75 -9.75 -3.97 -5.19
CA ARG A 75 -8.99 -3.25 -4.15
C ARG A 75 -7.47 -3.37 -4.29
N GLY A 76 -6.96 -4.01 -5.34
CA GLY A 76 -5.52 -4.22 -5.55
C GLY A 76 -4.95 -5.45 -4.84
N GLY A 77 -5.81 -6.30 -4.27
CA GLY A 77 -5.45 -7.64 -3.84
C GLY A 77 -5.46 -8.63 -5.00
N GLY A 78 -5.71 -9.90 -4.71
CA GLY A 78 -5.71 -10.94 -5.74
C GLY A 78 -5.81 -12.36 -5.21
N VAL A 79 -5.89 -13.31 -6.13
CA VAL A 79 -5.92 -14.74 -5.82
C VAL A 79 -4.87 -15.47 -6.66
N ARG A 80 -4.15 -16.39 -6.02
CA ARG A 80 -3.17 -17.26 -6.67
C ARG A 80 -3.28 -18.67 -6.13
N GLY A 81 -2.89 -19.65 -6.93
CA GLY A 81 -2.94 -21.05 -6.51
C GLY A 81 -2.05 -21.95 -7.34
N GLY A 82 -1.86 -23.17 -6.84
CA GLY A 82 -0.97 -24.15 -7.46
C GLY A 82 -1.61 -24.92 -8.62
N THR A 83 -2.92 -25.14 -8.57
CA THR A 83 -3.70 -25.87 -9.58
C THR A 83 -4.92 -25.06 -10.06
N ASP A 84 -5.60 -25.56 -11.09
CA ASP A 84 -6.81 -25.00 -11.68
C ASP A 84 -6.73 -23.46 -11.90
N LYS A 85 -5.57 -23.03 -12.40
CA LYS A 85 -5.17 -21.61 -12.47
C LYS A 85 -6.13 -20.75 -13.30
N GLY A 86 -6.83 -21.35 -14.25
CA GLY A 86 -7.82 -20.67 -15.09
C GLY A 86 -9.12 -20.31 -14.35
N ASN A 87 -9.40 -20.94 -13.21
CA ASN A 87 -10.64 -20.76 -12.45
C ASN A 87 -10.43 -20.15 -11.06
N LEU A 88 -9.22 -19.63 -10.76
CA LEU A 88 -8.91 -19.04 -9.44
C LEU A 88 -9.85 -17.90 -9.04
N LEU A 89 -10.32 -17.11 -10.01
CA LEU A 89 -11.27 -16.01 -9.76
C LEU A 89 -12.61 -16.50 -9.19
N GLY A 90 -12.98 -17.77 -9.43
CA GLY A 90 -14.18 -18.36 -8.84
C GLY A 90 -14.13 -18.52 -7.32
N LEU A 91 -12.96 -18.31 -6.69
CA LEU A 91 -12.86 -18.25 -5.22
C LEU A 91 -13.26 -16.89 -4.65
N VAL A 92 -13.32 -15.84 -5.48
CA VAL A 92 -13.45 -14.43 -5.02
C VAL A 92 -14.55 -13.64 -5.74
N ASP A 93 -15.29 -14.25 -6.67
CA ASP A 93 -16.34 -13.59 -7.47
C ASP A 93 -17.74 -13.63 -6.83
N GLY A 94 -17.95 -14.48 -5.83
CA GLY A 94 -19.25 -14.66 -5.17
C GLY A 94 -20.30 -15.37 -6.01
N ASP A 95 -19.93 -15.99 -7.13
CA ASP A 95 -20.84 -16.77 -7.97
C ASP A 95 -20.73 -18.26 -7.66
N LYS A 96 -21.76 -18.83 -7.03
CA LYS A 96 -21.82 -20.26 -6.71
C LYS A 96 -21.69 -21.21 -7.92
N ASN A 97 -21.82 -20.69 -9.15
CA ASN A 97 -21.71 -21.48 -10.38
C ASN A 97 -20.27 -21.56 -10.89
N THR A 98 -19.38 -20.67 -10.44
CA THR A 98 -17.94 -20.78 -10.67
C THR A 98 -17.34 -21.64 -9.56
N VAL A 99 -16.24 -22.33 -9.90
CA VAL A 99 -15.63 -23.31 -8.99
C VAL A 99 -14.14 -23.35 -9.16
N TRP A 100 -13.42 -23.70 -8.10
CA TRP A 100 -12.01 -24.05 -8.17
C TRP A 100 -11.80 -25.48 -7.67
N THR A 101 -11.09 -26.30 -8.44
CA THR A 101 -11.00 -27.75 -8.19
C THR A 101 -9.58 -28.23 -7.96
N ILE A 102 -9.40 -29.00 -6.90
CA ILE A 102 -8.20 -29.77 -6.61
C ILE A 102 -8.36 -31.19 -7.16
N SER A 103 -7.31 -31.72 -7.80
CA SER A 103 -7.21 -33.12 -8.22
C SER A 103 -5.79 -33.67 -8.00
N GLY A 104 -5.66 -34.95 -7.62
CA GLY A 104 -4.38 -35.66 -7.55
C GLY A 104 -4.02 -36.21 -6.17
N THR A 105 -2.94 -37.01 -6.12
CA THR A 105 -2.47 -37.74 -4.92
C THR A 105 -1.12 -37.28 -4.36
N ALA A 106 -0.34 -36.53 -5.13
CA ALA A 106 0.98 -36.10 -4.68
C ALA A 106 0.86 -35.01 -3.61
N ASP A 107 1.98 -34.69 -2.95
CA ASP A 107 2.04 -33.67 -1.92
C ASP A 107 1.43 -32.33 -2.41
N TRP A 108 0.93 -31.55 -1.46
CA TRP A 108 0.24 -30.29 -1.75
C TRP A 108 1.12 -29.31 -2.52
N ILE A 109 2.44 -29.38 -2.37
CA ILE A 109 3.41 -28.59 -3.12
C ILE A 109 3.43 -29.02 -4.58
N ASP A 110 3.75 -30.29 -4.84
CA ASP A 110 3.96 -30.82 -6.19
C ASP A 110 2.67 -30.81 -7.01
N SER A 111 1.54 -31.06 -6.36
CA SER A 111 0.22 -31.07 -7.01
C SER A 111 -0.47 -29.70 -7.01
N GLY A 112 0.11 -28.71 -6.32
CA GLY A 112 -0.47 -27.37 -6.23
C GLY A 112 -1.81 -27.32 -5.48
N HIS A 113 -2.02 -28.17 -4.47
CA HIS A 113 -3.26 -28.26 -3.68
C HIS A 113 -3.35 -27.15 -2.63
N TRP A 114 -3.27 -25.91 -3.10
CA TRP A 114 -3.30 -24.71 -2.27
C TRP A 114 -3.76 -23.49 -3.07
N PHE A 115 -4.30 -22.51 -2.35
CA PHE A 115 -4.49 -21.16 -2.85
C PHE A 115 -4.17 -20.12 -1.76
N GLU A 116 -3.92 -18.89 -2.20
CA GLU A 116 -3.74 -17.71 -1.37
C GLU A 116 -4.62 -16.59 -1.90
N ILE A 117 -5.27 -15.87 -1.01
CA ILE A 117 -6.08 -14.68 -1.29
C ILE A 117 -5.44 -13.49 -0.57
N ASP A 118 -5.17 -12.41 -1.29
CA ASP A 118 -4.88 -11.07 -0.77
C ASP A 118 -6.19 -10.26 -0.84
N LEU A 119 -6.69 -9.80 0.30
CA LEU A 119 -7.94 -9.06 0.42
C LEU A 119 -7.82 -7.59 -0.06
N GLY A 120 -6.59 -7.13 -0.36
CA GLY A 120 -6.26 -5.77 -0.79
C GLY A 120 -6.07 -4.78 0.37
N ALA A 121 -6.64 -5.09 1.54
CA ALA A 121 -6.49 -4.36 2.80
C ALA A 121 -6.51 -5.35 3.97
N THR A 122 -6.13 -4.91 5.16
CA THR A 122 -6.18 -5.72 6.37
C THR A 122 -7.51 -5.48 7.08
N TYR A 123 -8.21 -6.55 7.40
CA TYR A 123 -9.50 -6.54 8.07
C TYR A 123 -9.40 -7.20 9.44
N TRP A 124 -10.26 -6.77 10.36
CA TRP A 124 -10.60 -7.59 11.51
C TRP A 124 -11.49 -8.73 11.02
N ILE A 125 -11.08 -9.97 11.29
CA ILE A 125 -11.85 -11.16 10.96
C ILE A 125 -12.02 -12.03 12.20
N ASP A 126 -13.21 -12.60 12.36
CA ASP A 126 -13.56 -13.51 13.46
C ASP A 126 -14.31 -14.76 12.97
N GLN A 127 -14.65 -14.80 11.67
CA GLN A 127 -15.32 -15.94 11.07
C GLN A 127 -14.78 -16.23 9.67
N ALA A 128 -14.64 -17.52 9.36
CA ALA A 128 -14.30 -18.00 8.03
C ALA A 128 -15.29 -19.07 7.60
N TYR A 129 -15.78 -18.97 6.37
CA TYR A 129 -16.74 -19.89 5.81
C TYR A 129 -16.21 -20.43 4.47
N TYR A 130 -16.33 -21.72 4.23
CA TYR A 130 -16.16 -22.25 2.88
C TYR A 130 -17.08 -23.44 2.61
N HIS A 131 -17.35 -23.66 1.33
CA HIS A 131 -18.16 -24.78 0.88
C HIS A 131 -17.46 -25.62 -0.18
N LEU A 132 -17.58 -26.93 0.00
CA LEU A 132 -17.12 -27.94 -0.94
C LEU A 132 -18.32 -28.56 -1.65
N ARG A 133 -18.29 -28.58 -2.97
CA ARG A 133 -19.29 -29.29 -3.77
C ARG A 133 -19.07 -30.80 -3.65
N ASN A 134 -20.08 -31.52 -3.17
CA ASN A 134 -20.07 -32.97 -3.15
C ASN A 134 -20.24 -33.53 -4.58
N PHE A 135 -19.24 -34.27 -5.08
CA PHE A 135 -19.33 -35.00 -6.34
C PHE A 135 -19.21 -36.50 -6.06
N ARG A 136 -20.31 -37.24 -6.26
CA ARG A 136 -20.35 -38.72 -6.24
C ARG A 136 -19.79 -39.42 -4.98
N GLY A 137 -19.78 -38.77 -3.82
CA GLY A 137 -19.44 -39.41 -2.54
C GLY A 137 -17.95 -39.37 -2.16
N ASP A 138 -17.12 -38.65 -2.92
CA ASP A 138 -15.70 -38.46 -2.60
C ASP A 138 -15.51 -37.19 -1.76
N ILE A 139 -15.17 -37.30 -0.47
CA ILE A 139 -14.68 -36.12 0.28
C ILE A 139 -13.58 -36.52 1.28
N PRO A 140 -12.33 -36.13 1.01
CA PRO A 140 -11.42 -35.72 2.06
C PRO A 140 -10.97 -34.28 1.78
N GLY A 141 -11.73 -33.35 2.37
CA GLY A 141 -11.46 -31.91 2.42
C GLY A 141 -10.68 -31.54 3.68
N ASN A 142 -9.56 -32.23 3.91
CA ASN A 142 -8.69 -31.95 5.04
C ASN A 142 -7.82 -30.74 4.68
N PHE A 143 -7.96 -29.65 5.43
CA PHE A 143 -7.31 -28.39 5.09
C PHE A 143 -6.65 -27.77 6.31
N GLU A 144 -5.51 -27.13 6.08
CA GLU A 144 -4.92 -26.17 7.02
C GLU A 144 -5.20 -24.77 6.47
N LEU A 145 -5.76 -23.92 7.31
CA LEU A 145 -5.97 -22.50 7.05
C LEU A 145 -4.96 -21.71 7.88
N THR A 146 -4.33 -20.73 7.24
CA THR A 146 -3.40 -19.80 7.88
C THR A 146 -3.69 -18.39 7.38
N THR A 147 -3.45 -17.38 8.22
CA THR A 147 -3.71 -15.97 7.88
C THR A 147 -2.51 -15.11 8.19
N SER A 148 -2.31 -14.04 7.43
CA SER A 148 -1.30 -13.01 7.71
C SER A 148 -1.94 -11.62 7.63
N ASP A 149 -1.49 -10.69 8.47
CA ASP A 149 -1.86 -9.27 8.39
C ASP A 149 -1.01 -8.49 7.36
N GLY A 150 -0.05 -9.16 6.72
CA GLY A 150 0.89 -8.56 5.76
C GLY A 150 2.25 -8.19 6.35
N SER A 151 2.50 -8.49 7.63
CA SER A 151 3.83 -8.36 8.24
C SER A 151 4.84 -9.28 7.55
N GLU A 152 6.04 -8.78 7.25
CA GLU A 152 7.08 -9.57 6.58
C GLU A 152 7.58 -10.74 7.45
N ALA A 153 7.72 -11.91 6.85
CA ALA A 153 8.28 -13.07 7.55
C ALA A 153 9.80 -12.96 7.71
N ILE A 154 10.29 -13.23 8.93
CA ILE A 154 11.71 -13.19 9.27
C ILE A 154 12.46 -14.34 8.58
N GLY A 155 13.52 -14.02 7.83
CA GLY A 155 14.48 -14.97 7.26
C GLY A 155 14.21 -15.40 5.81
N LEU A 156 15.27 -15.94 5.17
CA LEU A 156 15.21 -16.51 3.82
C LEU A 156 14.66 -17.94 3.90
N THR A 157 13.47 -18.19 3.34
CA THR A 157 13.04 -19.58 3.12
C THR A 157 13.13 -19.87 1.63
N GLN A 158 13.99 -20.82 1.25
CA GLN A 158 14.42 -21.04 -0.13
C GLN A 158 13.33 -21.48 -1.11
N ASN A 159 12.14 -21.88 -0.65
CA ASN A 159 11.02 -22.34 -1.49
C ASN A 159 9.67 -21.74 -1.03
N ARG A 160 9.49 -20.41 -1.13
CA ARG A 160 8.24 -19.75 -0.70
C ARG A 160 7.11 -19.95 -1.71
N ILE A 161 6.33 -21.02 -1.51
CA ILE A 161 5.01 -21.19 -2.15
C ILE A 161 4.00 -20.17 -1.61
N ARG A 162 4.17 -19.74 -0.35
CA ARG A 162 3.45 -18.63 0.29
C ARG A 162 4.07 -17.28 -0.07
N SER A 163 3.31 -16.20 0.01
CA SER A 163 3.88 -14.85 -0.08
C SER A 163 4.84 -14.62 1.09
N PRO A 164 5.78 -13.67 1.01
CA PRO A 164 6.85 -13.50 2.01
C PRO A 164 6.36 -12.87 3.33
N PHE A 165 5.13 -13.16 3.74
CA PHE A 165 4.51 -12.64 4.95
C PHE A 165 4.50 -13.69 6.07
N ASP A 166 4.36 -13.22 7.30
CA ASP A 166 4.24 -14.07 8.47
C ASP A 166 2.84 -14.67 8.54
N PHE A 167 2.70 -15.92 8.11
CA PHE A 167 1.45 -16.66 8.15
C PHE A 167 1.32 -17.39 9.48
N LEU A 168 0.33 -16.98 10.25
CA LEU A 168 -0.03 -17.59 11.51
C LEU A 168 -1.10 -18.65 11.29
N HIS A 169 -0.99 -19.75 12.03
CA HIS A 169 -2.00 -20.79 12.05
C HIS A 169 -3.38 -20.23 12.40
N LEU A 170 -4.42 -20.68 11.68
CA LEU A 170 -5.81 -20.39 12.01
C LEU A 170 -6.49 -21.67 12.47
N SER A 171 -6.66 -22.66 11.60
CA SER A 171 -7.35 -23.90 11.95
C SER A 171 -6.89 -25.06 11.07
N THR A 172 -6.90 -26.25 11.66
CA THR A 172 -6.81 -27.52 10.92
C THR A 172 -8.19 -28.17 10.88
N ILE A 173 -8.65 -28.56 9.69
CA ILE A 173 -9.90 -29.26 9.47
C ILE A 173 -9.62 -30.71 9.07
N ASP A 174 -10.20 -31.65 9.80
CA ASP A 174 -10.22 -33.07 9.48
C ASP A 174 -11.65 -33.49 9.13
N ASN A 175 -11.85 -33.80 7.85
CA ASN A 175 -13.11 -34.23 7.27
C ASN A 175 -13.06 -35.72 6.86
N THR A 176 -12.21 -36.53 7.49
CA THR A 176 -12.15 -37.98 7.23
C THR A 176 -13.28 -38.77 7.87
N PHE A 177 -13.97 -38.21 8.87
CA PHE A 177 -15.06 -38.87 9.58
C PHE A 177 -16.35 -38.92 8.75
N THR A 178 -17.13 -40.00 8.93
CA THR A 178 -18.37 -40.25 8.17
C THR A 178 -19.61 -39.92 9.00
N PRO A 179 -20.62 -39.23 8.42
CA PRO A 179 -20.64 -38.69 7.06
C PRO A 179 -19.73 -37.45 6.93
N PRO A 180 -19.01 -37.30 5.81
CA PRO A 180 -18.20 -36.10 5.60
C PRO A 180 -19.11 -34.88 5.40
N ARG A 181 -18.57 -33.71 5.74
CA ARG A 181 -19.27 -32.42 5.65
C ARG A 181 -18.87 -31.67 4.38
N ALA A 182 -19.80 -30.85 3.87
CA ALA A 182 -19.60 -29.98 2.70
C ALA A 182 -19.53 -28.48 3.07
N VAL A 183 -20.03 -28.10 4.25
CA VAL A 183 -20.07 -26.73 4.73
C VAL A 183 -19.15 -26.61 5.95
N PHE A 184 -18.26 -25.63 5.93
CA PHE A 184 -17.33 -25.38 7.00
C PHE A 184 -17.49 -23.94 7.42
N ASP A 185 -17.91 -23.75 8.66
CA ASP A 185 -18.07 -22.46 9.31
C ASP A 185 -17.14 -22.47 10.52
N LEU A 186 -16.23 -21.50 10.59
CA LEU A 186 -15.18 -21.43 11.60
C LEU A 186 -15.35 -20.13 12.37
N ASN A 187 -15.51 -20.22 13.68
CA ASN A 187 -15.59 -19.07 14.57
C ASN A 187 -14.37 -19.02 15.48
N PHE A 188 -13.70 -17.87 15.52
CA PHE A 188 -12.46 -17.67 16.25
C PHE A 188 -12.39 -16.27 16.85
N SER A 189 -11.43 -16.05 17.74
CA SER A 189 -11.20 -14.71 18.30
C SER A 189 -10.77 -13.75 17.19
N SER A 190 -11.34 -12.54 17.20
CA SER A 190 -11.04 -11.50 16.20
C SER A 190 -9.54 -11.27 16.05
N ARG A 191 -9.08 -11.19 14.80
CA ARG A 191 -7.68 -10.99 14.43
C ARG A 191 -7.55 -10.19 13.14
N LYS A 192 -6.43 -9.49 12.98
CA LYS A 192 -6.09 -8.81 11.73
C LYS A 192 -5.69 -9.84 10.66
N ALA A 193 -6.27 -9.72 9.46
CA ALA A 193 -5.89 -10.51 8.30
C ALA A 193 -6.04 -9.72 7.00
N ARG A 194 -5.01 -9.81 6.16
CA ARG A 194 -5.00 -9.38 4.75
C ARG A 194 -4.84 -10.56 3.81
N TYR A 195 -4.07 -11.57 4.23
CA TYR A 195 -3.83 -12.76 3.44
C TYR A 195 -4.48 -13.97 4.10
N LEU A 196 -5.15 -14.79 3.30
CA LEU A 196 -5.57 -16.14 3.66
C LEU A 196 -4.80 -17.12 2.80
N PHE A 197 -4.21 -18.14 3.42
CA PHE A 197 -3.60 -19.26 2.72
C PHE A 197 -4.24 -20.55 3.19
N LEU A 198 -4.72 -21.35 2.24
CA LEU A 198 -5.30 -22.67 2.48
C LEU A 198 -4.51 -23.71 1.69
N ARG A 199 -4.13 -24.80 2.37
CA ARG A 199 -3.55 -26.00 1.72
C ARG A 199 -4.24 -27.27 2.15
N ARG A 200 -4.26 -28.25 1.25
CA ARG A 200 -4.67 -29.61 1.58
C ARG A 200 -3.64 -30.26 2.51
N ILE A 201 -4.12 -31.04 3.46
CA ILE A 201 -3.32 -31.86 4.37
C ILE A 201 -3.85 -33.30 4.39
N ASN A 202 -3.12 -34.23 5.00
CA ASN A 202 -3.57 -35.60 5.27
C ASN A 202 -4.28 -36.25 4.07
N VAL A 203 -3.62 -36.22 2.90
CA VAL A 203 -4.14 -36.73 1.62
C VAL A 203 -4.33 -38.25 1.72
N PRO A 204 -5.55 -38.79 1.55
CA PRO A 204 -5.73 -40.24 1.55
C PRO A 204 -5.11 -40.90 0.32
N GLU A 205 -4.52 -42.08 0.51
CA GLU A 205 -3.97 -42.92 -0.57
C GLU A 205 -5.09 -43.60 -1.40
N CYS A 206 -6.00 -42.83 -1.99
CA CYS A 206 -7.09 -43.35 -2.82
C CYS A 206 -7.17 -42.58 -4.13
N SER A 207 -6.84 -43.21 -5.27
CA SER A 207 -6.84 -42.56 -6.59
C SER A 207 -8.21 -42.13 -7.12
N GLN A 208 -9.31 -42.69 -6.59
CA GLN A 208 -10.68 -42.35 -6.98
C GLN A 208 -11.31 -41.26 -6.09
N CYS A 209 -10.72 -40.94 -4.93
CA CYS A 209 -11.33 -40.13 -3.87
C CYS A 209 -10.94 -38.62 -3.86
N LEU A 210 -10.54 -38.02 -4.99
CA LEU A 210 -9.58 -36.91 -4.96
C LEU A 210 -10.01 -35.61 -5.65
N LEU A 211 -11.27 -35.51 -6.03
CA LEU A 211 -11.82 -34.26 -6.53
C LEU A 211 -12.39 -33.48 -5.35
N THR A 212 -11.78 -32.33 -5.05
CA THR A 212 -12.33 -31.39 -4.07
C THR A 212 -12.58 -30.06 -4.76
N THR A 213 -13.85 -29.67 -4.82
CA THR A 213 -14.28 -28.49 -5.57
C THR A 213 -14.80 -27.44 -4.59
N PHE A 214 -14.12 -26.32 -4.50
CA PHE A 214 -14.59 -25.13 -3.80
C PHE A 214 -15.62 -24.40 -4.67
N THR A 215 -16.75 -24.03 -4.08
CA THR A 215 -17.71 -23.10 -4.73
C THR A 215 -17.66 -21.73 -4.11
N ASP A 216 -17.38 -21.65 -2.81
CA ASP A 216 -17.45 -20.41 -2.06
C ASP A 216 -16.39 -20.42 -0.96
N LEU A 217 -15.79 -19.26 -0.73
CA LEU A 217 -15.00 -18.96 0.44
C LEU A 217 -15.24 -17.51 0.85
N TYR A 218 -15.64 -17.33 2.10
CA TYR A 218 -15.95 -16.04 2.67
C TYR A 218 -15.17 -15.85 3.98
N LEU A 219 -14.82 -14.61 4.27
CA LEU A 219 -14.36 -14.18 5.59
C LEU A 219 -15.37 -13.16 6.11
N PHE A 220 -15.54 -13.09 7.42
CA PHE A 220 -16.38 -12.09 8.06
C PHE A 220 -15.69 -11.52 9.29
N GLY A 221 -16.14 -10.34 9.67
CA GLY A 221 -15.68 -9.62 10.84
C GLY A 221 -16.53 -8.38 11.08
N GLN A 222 -16.16 -7.62 12.10
CA GLN A 222 -16.90 -6.44 12.54
C GLN A 222 -16.01 -5.21 12.59
N GLY A 223 -16.64 -4.05 12.43
CA GLY A 223 -15.98 -2.74 12.53
C GLY A 223 -15.35 -2.24 11.24
N TYR A 224 -14.50 -1.23 11.37
CA TYR A 224 -13.75 -0.62 10.28
C TYR A 224 -12.61 -1.50 9.78
N VAL A 225 -12.13 -1.22 8.57
CA VAL A 225 -10.89 -1.81 8.02
C VAL A 225 -9.74 -1.57 8.99
N ALA A 226 -8.97 -2.61 9.32
CA ALA A 226 -7.91 -2.54 10.32
C ALA A 226 -6.67 -1.78 9.82
N ASP A 227 -6.32 -1.94 8.54
CA ASP A 227 -5.18 -1.28 7.90
C ASP A 227 -5.39 -1.19 6.38
N ALA A 228 -5.06 -0.06 5.78
CA ALA A 228 -5.03 0.12 4.33
C ALA A 228 -3.79 0.91 3.91
N VAL A 229 -3.06 0.37 2.93
CA VAL A 229 -1.95 1.06 2.25
C VAL A 229 -2.43 1.52 0.88
N MET A 230 -2.32 2.82 0.62
CA MET A 230 -2.72 3.45 -0.63
C MET A 230 -1.52 4.16 -1.24
N GLU A 231 -1.36 4.05 -2.54
CA GLU A 231 -0.39 4.83 -3.31
C GLU A 231 -1.16 5.77 -4.25
N SER A 232 -0.76 7.03 -4.28
CA SER A 232 -1.30 7.96 -5.28
C SER A 232 -0.84 7.54 -6.68
N ASP A 233 -1.57 7.97 -7.70
CA ASP A 233 -1.01 8.08 -9.04
C ASP A 233 0.21 9.02 -9.04
N PHE A 234 0.94 9.05 -10.16
CA PHE A 234 2.04 9.99 -10.34
C PHE A 234 1.51 11.42 -10.47
N ILE A 235 1.92 12.28 -9.53
CA ILE A 235 1.53 13.69 -9.50
C ILE A 235 2.52 14.48 -10.37
N ASP A 236 2.08 15.04 -11.49
CA ASP A 236 2.86 16.00 -12.29
C ASP A 236 2.74 17.40 -11.67
N LEU A 237 3.85 17.96 -11.21
CA LEU A 237 3.90 19.29 -10.61
C LEU A 237 3.91 20.42 -11.67
N GLY A 238 3.78 20.08 -12.96
CA GLY A 238 3.74 21.03 -14.06
C GLY A 238 5.12 21.53 -14.47
N GLY A 239 6.16 20.73 -14.23
CA GLY A 239 7.57 21.07 -14.44
C GLY A 239 8.40 20.88 -13.17
N THR A 240 9.69 21.20 -13.22
CA THR A 240 10.58 21.04 -12.07
C THR A 240 10.23 22.04 -10.97
N LYS A 241 9.75 21.53 -9.83
CA LYS A 241 9.35 22.32 -8.67
C LYS A 241 10.21 22.00 -7.45
N SER A 242 10.50 23.02 -6.64
CA SER A 242 11.10 22.88 -5.33
C SER A 242 10.00 22.72 -4.28
N ILE A 243 9.76 21.49 -3.86
CA ILE A 243 8.83 21.11 -2.80
C ILE A 243 9.51 21.38 -1.46
N ARG A 244 8.87 22.18 -0.61
CA ARG A 244 9.41 22.62 0.68
C ARG A 244 8.83 21.84 1.85
N ARG A 245 7.52 21.64 1.84
CA ARG A 245 6.78 21.06 2.98
C ARG A 245 5.64 20.17 2.52
N LEU A 246 5.29 19.22 3.37
CA LEU A 246 4.09 18.40 3.27
C LEU A 246 3.25 18.60 4.53
N SER A 247 1.99 19.00 4.36
CA SER A 247 1.03 19.11 5.46
C SER A 247 -0.18 18.23 5.16
N TRP A 248 -0.85 17.73 6.19
CA TRP A 248 -2.09 16.97 6.04
C TRP A 248 -3.10 17.39 7.09
N ASP A 249 -4.37 17.09 6.85
CA ASP A 249 -5.48 17.31 7.78
C ASP A 249 -6.17 15.97 8.04
N ALA A 250 -6.14 15.52 9.30
CA ALA A 250 -6.67 14.23 9.69
C ALA A 250 -7.25 14.24 11.11
N ASP A 251 -8.34 13.49 11.30
CA ASP A 251 -8.83 13.12 12.63
C ASP A 251 -8.25 11.75 13.00
N LEU A 252 -7.51 11.72 14.11
CA LEU A 252 -6.86 10.51 14.63
C LEU A 252 -7.37 10.23 16.05
N PRO A 253 -8.54 9.61 16.21
CA PRO A 253 -9.00 9.15 17.51
C PRO A 253 -7.96 8.20 18.18
N PRO A 254 -7.98 8.06 19.52
CA PRO A 254 -7.09 7.11 20.21
C PRO A 254 -7.17 5.71 19.62
N GLY A 255 -6.02 5.04 19.45
CA GLY A 255 -5.95 3.71 18.84
C GLY A 255 -5.93 3.70 17.31
N THR A 256 -5.84 4.87 16.66
CA THR A 256 -5.68 4.99 15.20
C THR A 256 -4.33 5.58 14.83
N PHE A 257 -3.89 5.36 13.58
CA PHE A 257 -2.64 5.91 13.08
C PHE A 257 -2.71 6.29 11.60
N ILE A 258 -1.76 7.14 11.22
CA ILE A 258 -1.46 7.48 9.84
C ILE A 258 0.06 7.44 9.64
N GLU A 259 0.50 6.84 8.53
CA GLU A 259 1.88 6.95 8.05
C GLU A 259 1.85 7.51 6.63
N ILE A 260 2.57 8.60 6.39
CA ILE A 260 2.74 9.17 5.04
C ILE A 260 4.20 9.00 4.65
N ARG A 261 4.44 8.62 3.39
CA ARG A 261 5.76 8.62 2.75
C ARG A 261 5.65 9.29 1.39
N SER A 262 6.76 9.85 0.93
CA SER A 262 6.85 10.41 -0.42
C SER A 262 8.00 9.80 -1.19
N GLN A 263 7.92 9.88 -2.51
CA GLN A 263 9.04 9.72 -3.41
C GLN A 263 8.89 10.69 -4.59
N THR A 264 9.97 10.94 -5.31
CA THR A 264 9.99 11.93 -6.38
C THR A 264 10.94 11.54 -7.49
N GLY A 265 10.69 12.04 -8.70
CA GLY A 265 11.53 11.81 -9.87
C GLY A 265 11.16 12.74 -11.03
N ASP A 266 11.82 12.58 -12.16
CA ASP A 266 11.70 13.43 -13.35
C ASP A 266 11.35 12.64 -14.62
N THR A 267 11.60 11.33 -14.67
CA THR A 267 11.38 10.54 -15.89
C THR A 267 10.56 9.28 -15.69
N PHE A 268 9.97 8.79 -16.77
CA PHE A 268 9.25 7.52 -16.79
C PHE A 268 9.73 6.64 -17.93
N LEU A 269 9.60 5.34 -17.73
CA LEU A 269 9.72 4.30 -18.72
C LEU A 269 8.31 3.79 -19.04
N ILE A 270 7.98 3.63 -20.32
CA ILE A 270 6.69 3.05 -20.71
C ILE A 270 6.93 1.55 -20.95
N GLU A 271 6.37 0.73 -20.08
CA GLU A 271 6.31 -0.72 -20.25
C GLU A 271 5.04 -1.07 -21.03
N ARG A 272 5.17 -1.83 -22.12
CA ARG A 272 4.03 -2.32 -22.89
C ARG A 272 3.73 -3.77 -22.53
N LYS A 273 2.50 -4.03 -22.10
CA LYS A 273 1.96 -5.37 -21.87
C LYS A 273 1.04 -5.76 -23.01
N PHE A 274 1.19 -7.00 -23.46
CA PHE A 274 0.46 -7.54 -24.59
C PHE A 274 -0.36 -8.74 -24.11
N TYR A 275 -1.67 -8.66 -24.28
CA TYR A 275 -2.57 -9.73 -23.85
C TYR A 275 -3.25 -10.40 -25.05
N SER A 276 -3.38 -11.72 -24.98
CA SER A 276 -4.28 -12.46 -25.86
C SER A 276 -5.75 -12.15 -25.50
N LYS A 277 -6.71 -12.51 -26.37
CA LYS A 277 -8.15 -12.37 -26.09
C LYS A 277 -8.56 -13.03 -24.77
N SER A 278 -7.88 -14.11 -24.36
CA SER A 278 -8.13 -14.81 -23.11
C SER A 278 -7.48 -14.15 -21.88
N GLY A 279 -6.86 -12.97 -22.01
CA GLY A 279 -6.25 -12.22 -20.91
C GLY A 279 -4.86 -12.73 -20.50
N VAL A 280 -4.21 -13.57 -21.31
CA VAL A 280 -2.87 -14.10 -20.98
C VAL A 280 -1.80 -13.10 -21.44
N ASP A 281 -0.91 -12.72 -20.53
CA ASP A 281 0.28 -11.90 -20.84
C ASP A 281 1.23 -12.70 -21.75
N ILE A 282 1.56 -12.14 -22.91
CA ILE A 282 2.38 -12.76 -23.95
C ILE A 282 3.43 -11.77 -24.45
N SER A 283 4.49 -12.26 -25.09
CA SER A 283 5.50 -11.37 -25.70
C SER A 283 4.92 -10.59 -26.89
N GLU A 284 5.46 -9.40 -27.15
CA GLU A 284 5.14 -8.59 -28.34
C GLU A 284 5.24 -9.41 -29.64
N ALA A 285 6.27 -10.25 -29.75
CA ALA A 285 6.48 -11.11 -30.92
C ALA A 285 5.36 -12.16 -31.09
N GLN A 286 4.82 -12.70 -30.01
CA GLN A 286 3.68 -13.61 -30.04
C GLN A 286 2.39 -12.84 -30.38
N TRP A 287 2.17 -11.69 -29.74
CA TRP A 287 1.00 -10.85 -29.98
C TRP A 287 0.93 -10.38 -31.45
N ASN A 288 2.06 -10.03 -32.05
CA ASN A 288 2.14 -9.63 -33.46
C ASN A 288 1.72 -10.75 -34.44
N LYS A 289 1.88 -12.02 -34.05
CA LYS A 289 1.48 -13.18 -34.86
C LYS A 289 0.01 -13.57 -34.70
N LEU A 290 -0.70 -13.05 -33.69
CA LEU A 290 -2.12 -13.35 -33.51
C LEU A 290 -2.97 -12.65 -34.57
N PRO A 291 -4.08 -13.25 -35.02
CA PRO A 291 -5.12 -12.54 -35.77
C PRO A 291 -5.71 -11.41 -34.93
N SER A 292 -6.14 -10.31 -35.55
CA SER A 292 -6.69 -9.14 -34.81
C SER A 292 -7.85 -9.50 -33.87
N SER A 293 -8.67 -10.49 -34.23
CA SER A 293 -9.78 -10.97 -33.39
C SER A 293 -9.35 -11.70 -32.11
N GLN A 294 -8.07 -12.01 -31.96
CA GLN A 294 -7.47 -12.70 -30.81
C GLN A 294 -6.54 -11.82 -29.97
N LYS A 295 -6.46 -10.51 -30.27
CA LYS A 295 -5.65 -9.53 -29.54
C LYS A 295 -6.53 -8.74 -28.59
N GLN A 296 -6.03 -8.44 -27.39
CA GLN A 296 -6.52 -7.30 -26.61
C GLN A 296 -5.67 -6.06 -26.92
N ASP A 297 -6.17 -4.90 -26.50
CA ASP A 297 -5.45 -3.64 -26.61
C ASP A 297 -4.13 -3.70 -25.84
N ILE A 298 -3.11 -3.01 -26.36
CA ILE A 298 -1.82 -2.91 -25.70
C ILE A 298 -2.00 -2.06 -24.45
N VAL A 299 -1.62 -2.60 -23.30
CA VAL A 299 -1.67 -1.88 -22.03
C VAL A 299 -0.31 -1.20 -21.83
N GLU A 300 -0.30 0.13 -21.81
CA GLU A 300 0.89 0.92 -21.50
C GLU A 300 0.94 1.21 -20.00
N ILE A 301 1.95 0.69 -19.32
CA ILE A 301 2.18 0.88 -17.90
C ILE A 301 3.32 1.86 -17.73
N GLN A 302 3.03 2.98 -17.07
CA GLN A 302 4.02 3.97 -16.71
C GLN A 302 4.84 3.48 -15.51
N ARG A 303 6.15 3.29 -15.72
CA ARG A 303 7.11 2.87 -14.70
C ARG A 303 8.05 4.02 -14.37
N ARG A 304 8.41 4.13 -13.10
CA ARG A 304 9.41 5.09 -12.61
C ARG A 304 10.74 4.90 -13.36
N GLY A 305 11.34 6.00 -13.80
CA GLY A 305 12.69 6.01 -14.36
C GLY A 305 13.76 5.76 -13.29
N SER A 306 15.01 5.60 -13.71
CA SER A 306 16.13 5.33 -12.80
C SER A 306 16.52 6.51 -11.90
N ASP A 307 15.96 7.69 -12.15
CA ASP A 307 16.21 8.93 -11.42
C ASP A 307 15.25 9.14 -10.22
N TRP A 308 14.25 8.28 -10.07
CA TRP A 308 13.34 8.31 -8.94
C TRP A 308 14.03 7.93 -7.64
N SER A 309 13.69 8.64 -6.56
CA SER A 309 14.09 8.26 -5.21
C SER A 309 13.35 6.99 -4.76
N GLY A 310 13.90 6.30 -3.77
CA GLY A 310 13.09 5.42 -2.93
C GLY A 310 12.05 6.20 -2.13
N TRP A 311 11.19 5.46 -1.42
CA TRP A 311 10.28 6.02 -0.43
C TRP A 311 11.08 6.69 0.69
N SER A 312 10.62 7.86 1.13
CA SER A 312 11.13 8.55 2.31
C SER A 312 10.88 7.73 3.59
N THR A 313 11.50 8.16 4.68
CA THR A 313 10.99 7.83 6.02
C THR A 313 9.57 8.36 6.22
N VAL A 314 8.90 7.88 7.26
CA VAL A 314 7.56 8.35 7.61
C VAL A 314 7.61 9.78 8.13
N TYR A 315 6.72 10.63 7.64
CA TYR A 315 6.52 11.98 8.19
C TYR A 315 6.04 11.88 9.64
N SER A 316 6.78 12.50 10.55
CA SER A 316 6.59 12.37 12.00
C SER A 316 5.74 13.49 12.60
N ILE A 317 5.68 14.66 11.96
CA ILE A 317 4.90 15.81 12.43
C ILE A 317 4.12 16.46 11.28
N GLN A 318 2.99 17.06 11.61
CA GLN A 318 2.20 17.83 10.65
C GLN A 318 3.00 19.06 10.16
N ASP A 319 2.93 19.38 8.87
CA ASP A 319 3.66 20.49 8.23
C ASP A 319 5.20 20.35 8.31
N GLU A 320 5.69 19.14 8.09
CA GLU A 320 7.12 18.82 8.09
C GLU A 320 7.80 19.20 6.78
N VAL A 321 9.12 19.44 6.86
CA VAL A 321 9.99 19.61 5.70
C VAL A 321 9.88 18.39 4.79
N PHE A 322 9.79 18.63 3.49
CA PHE A 322 9.63 17.55 2.53
C PHE A 322 10.83 16.61 2.53
N LEU A 323 10.59 15.31 2.74
CA LEU A 323 11.64 14.33 3.05
C LEU A 323 12.22 13.63 1.80
N SER A 324 11.58 13.76 0.63
CA SER A 324 12.13 13.23 -0.62
C SER A 324 12.96 14.30 -1.36
N PRO A 325 13.89 13.90 -2.24
CA PRO A 325 14.73 14.86 -2.95
C PRO A 325 13.91 15.91 -3.72
N SER A 326 14.11 17.21 -3.46
CA SER A 326 13.55 18.32 -4.26
C SER A 326 14.62 19.32 -4.76
N PRO A 327 14.58 19.87 -6.00
CA PRO A 327 13.43 19.95 -6.90
C PRO A 327 13.23 18.75 -7.84
N ARG A 328 11.98 18.44 -8.17
CA ARG A 328 11.57 17.36 -9.10
C ARG A 328 10.31 17.73 -9.88
N ARG A 329 10.07 17.04 -11.00
CA ARG A 329 8.84 17.21 -11.78
C ARG A 329 7.68 16.39 -11.24
N PHE A 330 7.94 15.17 -10.80
CA PHE A 330 6.91 14.24 -10.37
C PHE A 330 7.08 13.88 -8.90
N ALA A 331 5.94 13.69 -8.24
CA ALA A 331 5.86 13.18 -6.87
C ALA A 331 4.90 11.99 -6.83
N GLN A 332 5.08 11.13 -5.83
CA GLN A 332 4.11 10.11 -5.47
C GLN A 332 4.06 10.01 -3.95
N LEU A 333 2.87 9.74 -3.42
CA LEU A 333 2.62 9.59 -2.00
C LEU A 333 2.17 8.16 -1.71
N GLN A 334 2.65 7.61 -0.60
CA GLN A 334 2.12 6.40 0.00
C GLN A 334 1.52 6.78 1.36
N VAL A 335 0.30 6.34 1.60
CA VAL A 335 -0.42 6.58 2.85
C VAL A 335 -0.85 5.24 3.42
N ARG A 336 -0.52 5.01 4.67
CA ARG A 336 -1.06 3.90 5.46
C ARG A 336 -1.97 4.46 6.54
N LEU A 337 -3.18 3.94 6.62
CA LEU A 337 -4.16 4.27 7.66
C LEU A 337 -4.53 2.99 8.39
N GLY A 338 -4.67 3.03 9.70
CA GLY A 338 -5.13 1.87 10.43
C GLY A 338 -5.59 2.16 11.85
N ASN A 339 -6.02 1.10 12.52
CA ASN A 339 -6.48 1.08 13.89
C ASN A 339 -6.07 -0.21 14.62
N ASP A 340 -6.04 -0.13 15.94
CA ASP A 340 -5.93 -1.27 16.87
C ASP A 340 -7.26 -1.61 17.56
N ASP A 341 -8.32 -0.87 17.23
CA ASP A 341 -9.69 -1.05 17.72
C ASP A 341 -10.67 -1.04 16.52
N PRO A 342 -11.41 -2.13 16.27
CA PRO A 342 -12.35 -2.21 15.14
C PRO A 342 -13.45 -1.15 15.16
N ASP A 343 -13.80 -0.59 16.32
CA ASP A 343 -14.90 0.37 16.45
C ASP A 343 -14.51 1.81 16.09
N VAL A 344 -13.23 2.04 15.75
CA VAL A 344 -12.67 3.38 15.55
C VAL A 344 -11.80 3.43 14.28
N ALA A 345 -11.91 4.51 13.50
CA ALA A 345 -11.12 4.69 12.28
C ALA A 345 -10.51 6.09 12.16
N PRO A 346 -9.30 6.20 11.57
CA PRO A 346 -8.74 7.49 11.21
C PRO A 346 -9.48 8.08 10.00
N LEU A 347 -9.56 9.41 9.94
CA LEU A 347 -10.10 10.13 8.77
C LEU A 347 -9.02 11.06 8.22
N LEU A 348 -8.50 10.76 7.03
CA LEU A 348 -7.62 11.68 6.30
C LEU A 348 -8.47 12.53 5.33
N ARG A 349 -8.48 13.86 5.53
CA ARG A 349 -9.27 14.80 4.73
C ARG A 349 -8.50 15.29 3.51
N ASN A 350 -7.23 15.67 3.69
CA ASN A 350 -6.37 16.12 2.61
C ASN A 350 -4.88 16.00 2.94
N ILE A 351 -4.07 15.99 1.89
CA ILE A 351 -2.61 16.18 1.94
C ILE A 351 -2.29 17.33 0.97
N VAL A 352 -1.44 18.26 1.40
CA VAL A 352 -1.03 19.45 0.64
C VAL A 352 0.49 19.45 0.51
N LEU A 353 0.95 19.54 -0.75
CA LEU A 353 2.35 19.77 -1.08
C LEU A 353 2.58 21.26 -1.29
N HIS A 354 3.50 21.85 -0.50
CA HIS A 354 3.90 23.25 -0.65
C HIS A 354 5.13 23.31 -1.54
N PHE A 355 5.00 23.84 -2.75
CA PHE A 355 6.10 23.89 -3.72
C PHE A 355 6.11 25.20 -4.51
N ASP A 356 7.31 25.55 -4.99
CA ASP A 356 7.55 26.71 -5.83
C ASP A 356 8.29 26.33 -7.12
N ASN A 357 8.40 27.26 -8.07
CA ASN A 357 9.25 27.07 -9.24
C ASN A 357 10.72 26.85 -8.82
N ALA A 358 11.43 25.91 -9.46
CA ALA A 358 12.87 25.81 -9.25
C ALA A 358 13.58 27.02 -9.89
N LEU A 359 14.47 27.66 -9.13
CA LEU A 359 15.39 28.69 -9.62
C LEU A 359 16.49 28.08 -10.50
N ILE A 360 16.90 26.86 -10.16
CA ILE A 360 17.88 26.02 -10.87
C ILE A 360 17.25 24.65 -11.10
N SER A 361 16.76 24.39 -12.31
CA SER A 361 15.98 23.18 -12.62
C SER A 361 16.82 21.90 -12.67
N GLY A 362 18.13 21.98 -12.84
CA GLY A 362 19.01 20.82 -12.63
C GLY A 362 19.29 20.52 -11.15
N GLY A 363 18.83 21.36 -10.22
CA GLY A 363 19.04 21.21 -8.78
C GLY A 363 20.30 21.91 -8.28
N VAL A 364 20.43 21.99 -6.95
CA VAL A 364 21.60 22.52 -6.26
C VAL A 364 22.04 21.50 -5.23
N GLN A 365 23.31 21.10 -5.28
CA GLN A 365 23.92 20.18 -4.32
C GLN A 365 24.86 20.93 -3.38
N SER A 366 25.13 20.36 -2.20
CA SER A 366 26.11 20.89 -1.27
C SER A 366 26.87 19.83 -0.49
N ARG A 367 27.99 20.26 0.08
CA ARG A 367 28.76 19.52 1.07
C ARG A 367 29.41 20.47 2.06
N ILE A 368 29.68 19.99 3.27
CA ILE A 368 30.41 20.71 4.32
C ILE A 368 31.78 20.07 4.54
N LEU A 369 32.82 20.89 4.73
CA LEU A 369 34.19 20.45 5.02
C LEU A 369 34.77 21.25 6.19
N PRO A 370 35.55 20.65 7.12
CA PRO A 370 35.71 19.21 7.30
C PRO A 370 34.40 18.55 7.80
N ARG A 371 34.28 17.23 7.62
CA ARG A 371 33.11 16.45 8.08
C ARG A 371 33.27 15.83 9.46
N GLU A 372 34.43 16.05 10.08
CA GLU A 372 34.73 15.69 11.46
C GLU A 372 35.34 16.91 12.15
N ALA A 373 34.87 17.20 13.36
CA ALA A 373 35.33 18.35 14.12
C ALA A 373 35.40 18.01 15.62
N ALA A 374 36.34 18.62 16.34
CA ALA A 374 36.42 18.48 17.79
C ALA A 374 35.23 19.17 18.47
N PHE A 375 34.71 18.53 19.53
CA PHE A 375 33.60 19.08 20.32
C PHE A 375 33.95 20.45 20.90
N ASP A 376 33.05 21.41 20.70
CA ASP A 376 33.11 22.78 21.21
C ASP A 376 34.40 23.54 20.85
N SER A 377 35.08 23.17 19.76
CA SER A 377 36.26 23.87 19.26
C SER A 377 35.90 24.85 18.16
N LEU A 378 36.43 26.07 18.22
CA LEU A 378 36.30 27.04 17.13
C LEU A 378 37.12 26.54 15.94
N GLN A 379 36.47 26.32 14.79
CA GLN A 379 37.10 25.77 13.59
C GLN A 379 36.50 26.38 12.33
N ASN A 380 37.30 26.45 11.26
CA ASN A 380 36.85 26.86 9.94
C ASN A 380 36.08 25.72 9.25
N PHE A 381 34.91 26.06 8.72
CA PHE A 381 34.10 25.19 7.86
C PHE A 381 33.92 25.85 6.50
N THR A 382 33.82 25.02 5.46
CA THR A 382 33.52 25.43 4.08
C THR A 382 32.26 24.71 3.62
N TYR A 383 31.17 25.45 3.43
CA TYR A 383 29.94 24.97 2.81
C TYR A 383 30.00 25.22 1.31
N VAL A 384 30.17 24.16 0.53
CA VAL A 384 30.29 24.22 -0.93
C VAL A 384 28.90 24.04 -1.53
N ILE A 385 28.50 24.94 -2.41
CA ILE A 385 27.22 24.94 -3.13
C ILE A 385 27.51 24.75 -4.62
N LYS A 386 26.94 23.71 -5.21
CA LYS A 386 27.18 23.29 -6.59
C LYS A 386 25.87 23.18 -7.35
N PRO A 387 25.47 24.25 -8.06
CA PRO A 387 24.28 24.24 -8.90
C PRO A 387 24.53 23.45 -10.20
N THR A 388 23.49 22.81 -10.72
CA THR A 388 23.50 22.23 -12.08
C THR A 388 22.56 23.04 -12.96
N PHE A 389 23.10 24.06 -13.64
CA PHE A 389 22.29 24.96 -14.47
C PHE A 389 21.83 24.30 -15.77
N ARG A 390 20.60 24.62 -16.17
CA ARG A 390 20.01 24.34 -17.48
C ARG A 390 19.63 25.65 -18.18
N PHE A 391 19.41 25.58 -19.49
CA PHE A 391 18.98 26.73 -20.26
C PHE A 391 17.65 27.28 -19.71
N GLY A 392 17.62 28.59 -19.40
CA GLY A 392 16.46 29.27 -18.85
C GLY A 392 16.38 29.30 -17.32
N ASP A 393 17.32 28.66 -16.61
CA ASP A 393 17.41 28.78 -15.16
C ASP A 393 17.69 30.24 -14.75
N ARG A 394 17.05 30.67 -13.68
CA ARG A 394 17.14 32.06 -13.19
C ARG A 394 18.46 32.30 -12.48
N GLY A 395 18.91 31.34 -11.67
CA GLY A 395 20.00 31.52 -10.73
C GLY A 395 19.57 32.09 -9.38
N PHE A 396 20.54 32.47 -8.56
CA PHE A 396 20.33 32.97 -7.21
C PHE A 396 21.41 33.99 -6.83
N ASP A 397 21.05 34.95 -5.99
CA ASP A 397 21.97 35.92 -5.39
C ASP A 397 21.86 35.93 -3.86
N ARG A 398 21.02 35.09 -3.27
CA ARG A 398 20.90 34.91 -1.83
C ARG A 398 21.10 33.45 -1.44
N VAL A 399 21.96 33.24 -0.45
CA VAL A 399 22.22 31.95 0.18
C VAL A 399 21.79 32.02 1.64
N VAL A 400 21.09 31.01 2.11
CA VAL A 400 20.73 30.83 3.52
C VAL A 400 21.25 29.46 3.96
N ILE A 401 22.01 29.41 5.05
CA ILE A 401 22.54 28.17 5.63
C ILE A 401 22.04 28.10 7.07
N GLN A 402 21.33 27.03 7.42
CA GLN A 402 20.98 26.73 8.80
C GLN A 402 22.25 26.29 9.54
N VAL A 403 22.56 26.97 10.64
CA VAL A 403 23.76 26.76 11.45
C VAL A 403 23.35 26.63 12.92
N PRO A 404 23.98 25.75 13.71
CA PRO A 404 23.54 25.47 15.07
C PRO A 404 23.90 26.57 16.08
N ASP A 405 24.82 27.49 15.73
CA ASP A 405 25.29 28.58 16.59
C ASP A 405 25.81 29.75 15.73
N GLN A 406 26.19 30.85 16.38
CA GLN A 406 26.80 32.02 15.76
C GLN A 406 28.05 31.66 14.96
N VAL A 407 28.17 32.31 13.80
CA VAL A 407 29.34 32.17 12.92
C VAL A 407 30.23 33.41 12.99
N GLY A 408 31.54 33.21 12.92
CA GLY A 408 32.56 34.26 12.75
C GLY A 408 33.24 34.17 11.38
N ASP A 409 33.99 35.20 11.02
CA ASP A 409 34.90 35.23 9.85
C ASP A 409 34.31 34.60 8.58
N VAL A 410 33.24 35.20 8.07
CA VAL A 410 32.56 34.72 6.86
C VAL A 410 33.27 35.24 5.61
N GLU A 411 33.77 34.32 4.79
CA GLU A 411 34.38 34.59 3.48
C GLU A 411 33.64 33.83 2.40
N ILE A 412 33.48 34.44 1.21
CA ILE A 412 32.74 33.85 0.10
C ILE A 412 33.63 33.82 -1.14
N SER A 413 33.60 32.70 -1.87
CA SER A 413 34.17 32.59 -3.20
C SER A 413 33.12 32.12 -4.21
N VAL A 414 33.22 32.61 -5.45
CA VAL A 414 32.38 32.21 -6.59
C VAL A 414 33.30 31.73 -7.69
N GLY A 415 33.17 30.47 -8.11
CA GLY A 415 34.08 29.88 -9.10
C GLY A 415 35.55 29.84 -8.65
N GLY A 416 35.81 29.96 -7.35
CA GLY A 416 37.16 30.05 -6.76
C GLY A 416 37.68 31.48 -6.59
N ASP A 417 37.00 32.49 -7.14
CA ASP A 417 37.38 33.88 -6.97
C ASP A 417 36.73 34.49 -5.72
N PRO A 418 37.48 35.16 -4.82
CA PRO A 418 36.91 35.81 -3.65
C PRO A 418 35.91 36.92 -4.02
N VAL A 419 34.76 36.95 -3.36
CA VAL A 419 33.69 37.92 -3.59
C VAL A 419 33.32 38.60 -2.28
N VAL A 420 33.14 39.93 -2.33
CA VAL A 420 32.62 40.70 -1.19
C VAL A 420 31.08 40.66 -1.23
N PRO A 421 30.42 40.08 -0.21
CA PRO A 421 28.96 40.03 -0.15
C PRO A 421 28.37 41.44 0.10
N LEU A 422 27.14 41.67 -0.36
CA LEU A 422 26.39 42.90 -0.05
C LEU A 422 25.89 42.92 1.39
N ALA A 423 25.52 41.76 1.93
CA ALA A 423 25.09 41.59 3.31
C ALA A 423 25.45 40.19 3.80
N VAL A 424 25.83 40.10 5.08
CA VAL A 424 26.00 38.85 5.83
C VAL A 424 25.38 39.06 7.19
N GLU A 425 24.35 38.28 7.51
CA GLU A 425 23.56 38.47 8.72
C GLU A 425 23.16 37.12 9.32
N MET A 426 23.19 37.04 10.65
CA MET A 426 22.55 35.97 11.39
C MET A 426 21.08 36.32 11.63
N ILE A 427 20.17 35.44 11.22
CA ILE A 427 18.73 35.54 11.46
C ILE A 427 18.30 34.24 12.13
N ASP A 428 17.90 34.32 13.39
CA ASP A 428 17.59 33.17 14.23
C ASP A 428 18.72 32.12 14.19
N ASP A 429 18.47 30.94 13.61
CA ASP A 429 19.39 29.81 13.46
C ASP A 429 20.02 29.74 12.05
N SER A 430 20.00 30.84 11.30
CA SER A 430 20.35 30.84 9.88
C SER A 430 21.32 31.97 9.52
N LEU A 431 22.41 31.60 8.85
CA LEU A 431 23.35 32.51 8.19
C LEU A 431 22.78 32.91 6.83
N ARG A 432 22.41 34.18 6.66
CA ARG A 432 21.95 34.76 5.39
C ARG A 432 23.06 35.57 4.74
N ILE A 433 23.30 35.31 3.46
CA ILE A 433 24.32 35.96 2.64
C ILE A 433 23.69 36.45 1.34
N ASP A 434 23.88 37.74 1.05
CA ASP A 434 23.47 38.38 -0.20
C ASP A 434 24.72 38.65 -1.05
N LEU A 435 24.73 38.09 -2.26
CA LEU A 435 25.81 38.20 -3.23
C LEU A 435 25.59 39.45 -4.12
N PRO A 436 26.67 40.07 -4.61
CA PRO A 436 26.58 41.27 -5.45
C PRO A 436 26.02 41.00 -6.85
N GLU A 437 26.11 39.76 -7.33
CA GLU A 437 25.65 39.36 -8.65
C GLU A 437 24.85 38.05 -8.59
N LEU A 438 23.97 37.88 -9.58
CA LEU A 438 23.16 36.68 -9.74
C LEU A 438 24.03 35.54 -10.26
N ILE A 439 24.13 34.47 -9.47
CA ILE A 439 24.91 33.28 -9.80
C ILE A 439 24.15 32.41 -10.80
N GLN A 440 24.74 32.24 -11.99
CA GLN A 440 24.11 31.52 -13.10
C GLN A 440 25.00 30.43 -13.73
N ARG A 441 26.23 30.26 -13.26
CA ARG A 441 27.21 29.32 -13.86
C ARG A 441 28.09 28.62 -12.85
N ASP A 442 28.56 29.33 -11.85
CA ASP A 442 29.62 28.85 -10.97
C ASP A 442 29.10 28.27 -9.65
N SER A 443 29.98 27.54 -8.96
CA SER A 443 29.79 27.13 -7.57
C SER A 443 30.05 28.29 -6.62
N VAL A 444 29.44 28.23 -5.44
CA VAL A 444 29.67 29.18 -4.35
C VAL A 444 30.26 28.42 -3.18
N GLU A 445 31.34 28.92 -2.59
CA GLU A 445 31.88 28.39 -1.34
C GLU A 445 31.73 29.44 -0.25
N VAL A 446 31.12 29.03 0.86
CA VAL A 446 30.95 29.87 2.05
C VAL A 446 31.85 29.31 3.14
N MET A 447 32.90 30.05 3.46
CA MET A 447 33.80 29.77 4.57
C MET A 447 33.36 30.53 5.80
N PHE A 448 33.33 29.89 6.96
CA PHE A 448 32.99 30.53 8.23
C PHE A 448 33.58 29.77 9.41
N GLN A 449 33.74 30.46 10.55
CA GLN A 449 34.17 29.88 11.82
C GLN A 449 32.98 29.59 12.73
N MET A 450 32.93 28.41 13.34
CA MET A 450 31.94 28.09 14.38
C MET A 450 32.40 26.95 15.29
N ARG A 451 31.57 26.61 16.30
CA ARG A 451 31.78 25.51 17.26
C ARG A 451 30.72 24.43 17.11
N ILE A 452 31.12 23.16 17.05
CA ILE A 452 30.18 22.03 17.01
C ILE A 452 29.91 21.53 18.43
N GLN A 453 28.68 21.65 18.90
CA GLN A 453 28.27 21.30 20.27
C GLN A 453 27.32 20.09 20.34
N GLN A 454 27.05 19.44 19.21
CA GLN A 454 26.18 18.27 19.14
C GLN A 454 26.67 17.28 18.09
N ASN A 455 26.56 15.99 18.38
CA ASN A 455 26.80 14.92 17.41
C ASN A 455 25.45 14.26 17.04
N ALA A 456 25.08 14.09 15.77
CA ALA A 456 25.67 14.68 14.56
C ALA A 456 25.04 16.05 14.25
N THR A 457 25.79 16.99 13.66
CA THR A 457 25.28 18.32 13.29
C THR A 457 25.07 18.41 11.77
N ALA A 458 23.84 18.68 11.33
CA ALA A 458 23.49 18.81 9.92
C ALA A 458 23.35 20.28 9.49
N PHE A 459 23.83 20.59 8.28
CA PHE A 459 23.76 21.91 7.67
C PHE A 459 22.80 21.88 6.47
N ASN A 460 21.62 22.45 6.67
CA ASN A 460 20.63 22.63 5.60
C ASN A 460 20.83 23.99 4.93
N GLY A 461 20.49 24.11 3.66
CA GLY A 461 20.62 25.37 2.97
C GLY A 461 19.56 25.62 1.90
N TRP A 462 19.37 26.88 1.58
CA TRP A 462 18.45 27.37 0.56
C TRP A 462 19.10 28.45 -0.28
N VAL A 463 18.71 28.51 -1.55
CA VAL A 463 19.03 29.61 -2.45
C VAL A 463 17.76 30.36 -2.84
N SER A 464 17.89 31.67 -3.03
CA SER A 464 16.78 32.54 -3.41
C SER A 464 17.27 33.76 -4.20
N VAL A 465 16.34 34.59 -4.66
CA VAL A 465 16.65 35.90 -5.24
C VAL A 465 16.22 37.00 -4.26
N VAL A 466 17.07 37.98 -4.01
CA VAL A 466 16.76 39.09 -3.10
C VAL A 466 15.49 39.80 -3.55
N GLY A 467 14.53 39.97 -2.62
CA GLY A 467 13.24 40.60 -2.89
C GLY A 467 12.19 39.66 -3.50
N ASP A 468 12.53 38.40 -3.76
CA ASP A 468 11.61 37.37 -4.24
C ASP A 468 11.23 36.40 -3.11
N PRO A 469 9.94 36.03 -2.95
CA PRO A 469 9.54 35.01 -1.99
C PRO A 469 9.98 33.58 -2.38
N LEU A 470 10.40 33.34 -3.63
CA LEU A 470 10.86 32.04 -4.09
C LEU A 470 12.12 31.57 -3.37
N GLN A 471 12.06 30.34 -2.85
CA GLN A 471 13.21 29.65 -2.28
C GLN A 471 13.34 28.24 -2.85
N GLN A 472 14.57 27.84 -3.10
CA GLN A 472 14.92 26.49 -3.52
C GLN A 472 15.87 25.85 -2.51
N GLY A 473 15.52 24.65 -2.04
CA GLY A 473 16.38 23.88 -1.14
C GLY A 473 17.64 23.36 -1.82
N ILE A 474 18.72 23.26 -1.05
CA ILE A 474 20.01 22.68 -1.45
C ILE A 474 20.08 21.26 -0.90
N ARG A 475 20.41 20.29 -1.75
CA ARG A 475 20.49 18.87 -1.37
C ARG A 475 21.92 18.48 -0.98
N PRO A 476 22.13 17.52 -0.08
CA PRO A 476 23.44 16.90 0.09
C PRO A 476 23.93 16.26 -1.22
N GLU A 477 25.22 16.44 -1.56
CA GLU A 477 25.90 15.80 -2.72
C GLU A 477 25.88 14.26 -2.57
N ASP A 478 26.17 13.78 -1.35
CA ASP A 478 26.13 12.38 -0.93
C ASP A 478 25.47 12.22 0.46
N GLN A 479 25.23 10.97 0.88
CA GLN A 479 24.73 10.67 2.22
C GLN A 479 25.66 11.29 3.30
N HIS A 480 25.07 12.07 4.21
CA HIS A 480 25.77 12.79 5.28
C HIS A 480 26.82 13.81 4.80
N SER A 481 26.86 14.18 3.52
CA SER A 481 27.84 15.14 2.98
C SER A 481 27.69 16.56 3.52
N THR A 482 26.53 16.88 4.08
CA THR A 482 26.25 18.14 4.80
C THR A 482 26.19 17.96 6.31
N THR A 483 26.72 16.85 6.83
CA THR A 483 26.74 16.53 8.27
C THR A 483 28.17 16.51 8.78
N VAL A 484 28.40 17.19 9.90
CA VAL A 484 29.64 17.16 10.67
C VAL A 484 29.45 16.25 11.88
N PHE A 485 30.38 15.32 12.06
CA PHE A 485 30.41 14.41 13.20
C PHE A 485 31.46 14.84 14.22
N VAL A 486 31.17 14.57 15.48
CA VAL A 486 32.17 14.62 16.55
C VAL A 486 32.75 13.21 16.69
N PRO A 487 34.08 13.02 16.57
CA PRO A 487 34.72 11.71 16.61
C PRO A 487 34.66 11.05 18.00
#